data_AF-N4WAG4-F1
#
_entry.id   AF-N4WAG4-F1
#
_cell.length_a   1.000
_cell.length_b   1.000
_cell.length_c   1.000
_cell.angle_alpha   90.00
_cell.angle_beta   90.00
_cell.angle_gamma   90.00
#
_symmetry.space_group_name_H-M   'P 1'
#
loop_
_entity.id
_entity.type
_entity.pdbx_description
1 polymer ?
#
loop_
_entity_poly.entity_id
_entity_poly.type
_entity_poly.pdbx_seq_one_letter_code
_entity_poly.pdbx_strand_id
1 'polypeptide(L)'
;MDEHEVLAYFLEHLWTKGFKLTDEEVRFIYFGKKYTNASVSQVKLAVTFTLQLQLSFDRSFYISLLELFEKHAVVQTAEARQLLIETGMMKEK
;
A
#
# COMPACT_ATOMS: atom_id res chain seq x y z
N MET A 1 -9.49 -17.06 -7.65
CA MET A 1 -9.54 -16.01 -6.64
C MET A 1 -9.64 -14.70 -7.37
N ASP A 2 -10.66 -13.90 -7.08
CA ASP A 2 -10.77 -12.57 -7.67
C ASP A 2 -9.82 -11.58 -6.98
N GLU A 3 -9.61 -10.39 -7.56
CA GLU A 3 -8.73 -9.36 -6.99
C GLU A 3 -9.18 -8.87 -5.60
N HIS A 4 -10.49 -8.88 -5.35
CA HIS A 4 -11.07 -8.43 -4.09
C HIS A 4 -10.78 -9.42 -2.96
N GLU A 5 -10.89 -10.72 -3.23
CA GLU A 5 -10.51 -11.81 -2.32
C GLU A 5 -9.01 -11.76 -2.00
N VAL A 6 -8.14 -11.56 -3.01
CA VAL A 6 -6.68 -11.46 -2.79
C VAL A 6 -6.36 -10.32 -1.83
N LEU A 7 -7.01 -9.16 -2.00
CA LEU A 7 -6.82 -8.02 -1.13
C LEU A 7 -7.38 -8.27 0.28
N ALA A 8 -8.57 -8.88 0.39
CA ALA A 8 -9.16 -9.23 1.68
C ALA A 8 -8.25 -10.16 2.49
N TYR A 9 -7.72 -11.24 1.89
CA TYR A 9 -6.78 -12.15 2.55
C TYR A 9 -5.49 -11.46 3.00
N PHE A 10 -5.00 -10.49 2.21
CA PHE A 10 -3.85 -9.70 2.61
C PHE A 10 -4.13 -8.83 3.84
N LEU A 11 -5.28 -8.16 3.88
CA LEU A 11 -5.67 -7.33 5.03
C LEU A 11 -5.91 -8.17 6.28
N GLU A 12 -6.53 -9.34 6.13
CA GLU A 12 -6.66 -10.33 7.22
C GLU A 12 -5.28 -10.80 7.69
N HIS A 13 -4.35 -11.09 6.77
CA HIS A 13 -2.99 -11.45 7.14
C HIS A 13 -2.32 -10.35 7.97
N LEU A 14 -2.43 -9.09 7.57
CA LEU A 14 -1.93 -7.95 8.35
C LEU A 14 -2.56 -7.89 9.75
N TRP A 15 -3.87 -8.13 9.86
CA TRP A 15 -4.57 -8.21 11.14
C TRP A 15 -3.99 -9.31 12.05
N THR A 16 -3.72 -10.51 11.51
CA THR A 16 -3.07 -11.59 12.29
C THR A 16 -1.66 -11.24 12.76
N LYS A 17 -0.99 -10.29 12.10
CA LYS A 17 0.32 -9.75 12.49
C LYS A 17 0.24 -8.58 13.48
N GLY A 18 -0.96 -8.15 13.85
CA GLY A 18 -1.20 -7.07 14.81
C GLY A 18 -1.42 -5.69 14.19
N PHE A 19 -1.40 -5.54 12.86
CA PHE A 19 -1.77 -4.30 12.19
C PHE A 19 -3.30 -4.19 12.12
N LYS A 20 -3.88 -3.63 13.18
CA LYS A 20 -5.33 -3.52 13.34
C LYS A 20 -5.88 -2.31 12.57
N LEU A 21 -6.09 -2.48 11.27
CA LEU A 21 -6.81 -1.51 10.44
C LEU A 21 -8.29 -1.48 10.82
N THR A 22 -8.84 -0.30 11.04
CA THR A 22 -10.28 -0.10 11.27
C THR A 22 -11.08 -0.37 10.00
N ASP A 23 -12.38 -0.63 10.13
CA ASP A 23 -13.27 -0.81 8.97
C ASP A 23 -13.25 0.40 8.03
N GLU A 24 -13.07 1.60 8.56
CA GLU A 24 -12.96 2.82 7.77
C GLU A 24 -11.68 2.85 6.94
N GLU A 25 -10.54 2.47 7.53
CA GLU A 25 -9.26 2.37 6.82
C GLU A 25 -9.30 1.27 5.76
N VAL A 26 -9.92 0.11 6.07
CA VAL A 26 -10.15 -0.96 5.09
C VAL A 26 -10.98 -0.44 3.91
N ARG A 27 -12.09 0.25 4.16
CA ARG A 27 -12.89 0.88 3.09
C ARG A 27 -12.06 1.90 2.30
N PHE A 28 -11.21 2.68 2.98
CA PHE A 28 -10.33 3.66 2.34
C PHE A 28 -9.27 3.00 1.44
N ILE A 29 -8.75 1.83 1.81
CA ILE A 29 -7.82 1.04 0.99
C ILE A 29 -8.47 0.63 -0.34
N TYR A 30 -9.70 0.09 -0.29
CA TYR A 30 -10.46 -0.26 -1.49
C TYR A 30 -10.85 0.97 -2.32
N PHE A 31 -11.21 2.07 -1.66
CA PHE A 31 -11.42 3.35 -2.33
C PHE A 31 -10.18 3.79 -3.09
N GLY A 32 -9.01 3.80 -2.44
CA GLY A 32 -7.73 4.20 -3.05
C GLY A 32 -7.39 3.35 -4.27
N LYS A 33 -7.54 2.02 -4.17
CA LYS A 33 -7.36 1.09 -5.31
C LYS A 33 -8.18 1.53 -6.52
N LYS A 34 -9.47 1.80 -6.32
CA LYS A 34 -10.38 2.20 -7.39
C LYS A 34 -10.09 3.60 -7.91
N TYR A 35 -9.78 4.53 -6.99
CA TYR A 35 -9.49 5.93 -7.29
C TYR A 35 -8.25 6.09 -8.18
N THR A 36 -7.17 5.36 -7.89
CA THR A 36 -5.92 5.43 -8.66
C THR A 36 -5.82 4.37 -9.75
N ASN A 37 -6.84 3.54 -9.96
CA ASN A 37 -6.80 2.38 -10.85
C ASN A 37 -5.61 1.42 -10.58
N ALA A 38 -5.20 1.30 -9.32
CA ALA A 38 -4.06 0.47 -8.93
C ALA A 38 -4.41 -1.04 -8.93
N SER A 39 -3.42 -1.84 -9.27
CA SER A 39 -3.45 -3.30 -9.11
C SER A 39 -3.41 -3.71 -7.63
N VAL A 40 -3.85 -4.93 -7.32
CA VAL A 40 -3.74 -5.47 -5.95
C VAL A 40 -2.28 -5.50 -5.47
N SER A 41 -1.32 -5.75 -6.35
CA SER A 41 0.11 -5.73 -6.01
C SER A 41 0.55 -4.34 -5.55
N GLN A 42 0.17 -3.29 -6.28
CA GLN A 42 0.46 -1.90 -5.91
C GLN A 42 -0.19 -1.51 -4.59
N VAL A 43 -1.43 -1.92 -4.36
CA VAL A 43 -2.13 -1.69 -3.08
C VAL A 43 -1.38 -2.35 -1.92
N LYS A 44 -0.96 -3.60 -2.07
CA LYS A 44 -0.21 -4.33 -1.03
C LYS A 44 1.10 -3.63 -0.70
N LEU A 45 1.81 -3.14 -1.72
CA LEU A 45 3.03 -2.36 -1.53
C LEU A 45 2.74 -1.05 -0.80
N ALA A 46 1.76 -0.28 -1.26
CA ALA A 46 1.40 1.01 -0.66
C ALA A 46 0.99 0.86 0.81
N VAL A 47 0.12 -0.10 1.15
CA VAL A 47 -0.25 -0.37 2.55
C VAL A 47 0.98 -0.75 3.38
N THR A 48 1.84 -1.62 2.85
CA THR A 48 3.04 -2.10 3.56
C THR A 48 3.99 -0.94 3.86
N PHE A 49 4.32 -0.11 2.85
CA PHE A 49 5.23 1.01 3.02
C PHE A 49 4.62 2.14 3.85
N THR A 50 3.31 2.39 3.76
CA THR A 50 2.62 3.31 4.68
C THR A 50 2.81 2.87 6.13
N LEU A 51 2.51 1.63 6.47
CA LEU A 51 2.64 1.12 7.83
C LEU A 51 4.11 1.12 8.31
N GLN A 52 5.06 0.82 7.43
CA GLN A 52 6.48 0.81 7.78
C GLN A 52 7.06 2.21 8.02
N LEU A 53 6.68 3.20 7.21
CA LEU A 53 7.28 4.53 7.25
C LEU A 53 6.54 5.48 8.20
N GLN A 54 5.20 5.36 8.30
CA GLN A 54 4.36 6.23 9.12
C GLN A 54 4.02 5.61 10.49
N LEU A 55 4.36 4.33 10.73
CA LEU A 55 4.03 3.56 11.94
C LEU A 55 2.52 3.44 12.24
N SER A 56 1.69 3.91 11.31
CA SER A 56 0.23 3.93 11.36
C SER A 56 -0.30 4.05 9.92
N PHE A 57 -1.59 3.83 9.71
CA PHE A 57 -2.18 3.97 8.38
C PHE A 57 -2.52 5.44 8.09
N ASP A 58 -1.57 6.16 7.48
CA ASP A 58 -1.80 7.51 6.99
C ASP A 58 -2.45 7.49 5.60
N ARG A 59 -3.68 8.01 5.52
CA ARG A 59 -4.51 7.99 4.30
C ARG A 59 -3.88 8.79 3.16
N SER A 60 -3.35 9.97 3.45
CA SER A 60 -2.76 10.86 2.43
C SER A 60 -1.47 10.26 1.87
N PHE A 61 -0.61 9.73 2.75
CA PHE A 61 0.61 9.05 2.36
C PHE A 61 0.32 7.81 1.53
N TYR A 62 -0.67 7.01 1.92
CA TYR A 62 -1.13 5.85 1.14
C TYR A 62 -1.56 6.21 -0.28
N ILE A 63 -2.37 7.27 -0.47
CA ILE A 63 -2.77 7.74 -1.80
C ILE A 63 -1.54 8.18 -2.61
N SER A 64 -0.64 8.96 -2.01
CA SER A 64 0.59 9.38 -2.67
C SER A 64 1.44 8.19 -3.14
N LEU A 65 1.51 7.12 -2.34
CA LEU A 65 2.21 5.89 -2.74
C LEU A 65 1.51 5.16 -3.89
N LEU A 66 0.17 5.09 -3.88
CA LEU A 66 -0.58 4.48 -4.98
C LEU A 66 -0.36 5.23 -6.30
N GLU A 67 -0.48 6.56 -6.29
CA GLU A 67 -0.25 7.39 -7.48
C GLU A 67 1.19 7.26 -7.99
N LEU A 68 2.16 7.21 -7.08
CA LEU A 68 3.57 7.01 -7.42
C LEU A 68 3.82 5.63 -8.03
N PHE A 69 3.29 4.56 -7.43
CA PHE A 69 3.47 3.19 -7.92
C PHE A 69 2.70 2.91 -9.21
N GLU A 70 1.54 3.54 -9.41
CA GLU A 70 0.81 3.48 -10.67
C GLU A 70 1.60 4.16 -11.79
N LYS A 71 2.03 5.40 -11.57
CA LYS A 71 2.80 6.19 -12.54
C LYS A 71 4.07 5.50 -13.00
N HIS A 72 4.73 4.76 -12.11
CA HIS A 72 5.99 4.06 -12.39
C HIS A 72 5.80 2.55 -12.65
N ALA A 73 4.56 2.07 -12.76
CA ALA A 73 4.20 0.67 -12.99
C ALA A 73 4.90 -0.31 -12.01
N VAL A 74 5.10 0.11 -10.77
CA VAL A 74 5.82 -0.64 -9.73
C VAL A 74 4.96 -1.80 -9.24
N VAL A 75 5.47 -3.03 -9.33
CA VAL A 75 4.76 -4.23 -8.86
C VAL A 75 5.59 -5.08 -7.91
N GLN A 76 6.89 -4.79 -7.78
CA GLN A 76 7.80 -5.53 -6.90
C GLN A 76 8.27 -4.69 -5.71
N THR A 77 8.52 -5.35 -4.58
CA THR A 77 9.01 -4.69 -3.36
C THR A 77 10.38 -4.03 -3.56
N ALA A 78 11.25 -4.60 -4.39
CA ALA A 78 12.57 -4.03 -4.69
C ALA A 78 12.45 -2.72 -5.49
N GLU A 79 11.60 -2.70 -6.52
CA GLU A 79 11.29 -1.51 -7.32
C GLU A 79 10.70 -0.40 -6.44
N ALA A 80 9.70 -0.74 -5.60
CA ALA A 80 9.09 0.21 -4.68
C ALA A 80 10.11 0.83 -3.72
N ARG A 81 10.99 0.00 -3.13
CA ARG A 81 12.05 0.48 -2.24
C ARG A 81 12.99 1.44 -2.96
N GLN A 82 13.47 1.06 -4.14
CA GLN A 82 14.38 1.87 -4.93
C GLN A 82 13.76 3.24 -5.26
N LEU A 83 12.51 3.22 -5.74
CA LEU A 83 11.77 4.44 -6.06
C LEU A 83 11.58 5.35 -4.84
N LEU A 84 11.30 4.78 -3.66
CA LEU A 84 11.13 5.57 -2.43
C LEU A 84 12.43 6.20 -1.93
N ILE A 85 13.58 5.59 -2.21
CA ILE A 85 14.89 6.18 -1.93
C ILE A 85 15.15 7.33 -2.90
N GLU A 86 14.87 7.14 -4.18
CA GLU A 86 15.04 8.17 -5.22
C GLU A 86 14.15 9.40 -4.99
N THR A 87 12.94 9.21 -4.47
CA THR A 87 12.03 10.32 -4.12
C THR A 87 12.34 10.96 -2.76
N GLY A 88 13.31 10.43 -2.00
CA GLY A 88 13.68 10.91 -0.67
C GLY A 88 12.66 10.57 0.43
N MET A 89 11.66 9.74 0.15
CA MET A 89 10.66 9.27 1.11
C MET A 89 11.22 8.20 2.06
N MET A 90 12.35 7.57 1.70
CA MET A 90 13.05 6.58 2.51
C MET A 90 14.57 6.81 2.45
N LYS A 91 15.28 6.51 3.54
CA LYS A 91 16.75 6.50 3.55
C LYS A 91 17.28 5.11 3.19
N GLU A 92 18.39 5.06 2.47
CA GLU A 92 19.15 3.83 2.28
C GLU A 92 19.63 3.32 3.66
N LYS A 93 19.46 2.02 3.92
CA LYS A 93 19.83 1.39 5.19
C LYS A 93 21.26 0.85 5.12
#